data_AF-A0ABD5ZL50-F1
#
_entry.id   AF-A0ABD5ZL50-F1
#
_cell.length_a   1.000
_cell.length_b   1.000
_cell.length_c   1.000
_cell.angle_alpha   90.00
_cell.angle_beta   90.00
_cell.angle_gamma   90.00
#
_symmetry.space_group_name_H-M   'P 1'
#
loop_
_entity.id
_entity.type
_entity.pdbx_description
1 polymer ?
#
loop_
_entity_poly.entity_id
_entity_poly.type
_entity_poly.pdbx_seq_one_letter_code
_entity_poly.pdbx_strand_id
1 'polypeptide(L)'
;MFEQFSSGYYLGRLYVEPTDGDRVVMCRDDHETVNEQLYADGEGVERLDYPLVMKVGTAHLPVHGAEGVPERTLAVPEATLDAAGIRNPPTLSEVLLAKEEVASRFVGFGAASG
;
A
#
# COMPACT_ATOMS: atom_id res chain seq x y z
N MET A 1 -10.87 2.82 5.84
CA MET A 1 -11.30 1.54 6.45
C MET A 1 -11.33 0.49 5.36
N PHE A 2 -10.55 -0.57 5.55
CA PHE A 2 -10.51 -1.73 4.69
C PHE A 2 -11.42 -2.81 5.27
N GLU A 3 -12.10 -3.57 4.43
CA GLU A 3 -13.03 -4.64 4.82
C GLU A 3 -12.50 -5.99 4.36
N GLN A 4 -12.78 -7.05 5.11
CA GLN A 4 -12.36 -8.40 4.69
C GLN A 4 -13.07 -8.77 3.39
N PHE A 5 -12.28 -9.02 2.34
CA PHE A 5 -12.80 -9.37 1.01
C PHE A 5 -12.58 -10.85 0.70
N SER A 6 -11.42 -11.39 1.07
CA SER A 6 -11.07 -12.79 0.84
C SER A 6 -10.08 -13.30 1.91
N SER A 7 -9.65 -14.55 1.76
CA SER A 7 -8.56 -15.10 2.57
C SER A 7 -7.29 -14.27 2.45
N GLY A 8 -6.94 -13.82 1.24
CA GLY A 8 -5.68 -13.12 0.96
C GLY A 8 -5.75 -11.60 0.87
N TYR A 9 -6.94 -10.99 0.88
CA TYR A 9 -7.11 -9.56 0.66
C TYR A 9 -8.17 -8.92 1.53
N TYR A 10 -7.94 -7.65 1.86
CA TYR A 10 -8.96 -6.69 2.26
C TYR A 10 -9.30 -5.76 1.08
N LEU A 11 -10.53 -5.25 1.02
CA LEU A 11 -10.98 -4.27 0.02
C LEU A 11 -11.14 -2.90 0.67
N GLY A 12 -10.67 -1.86 -0.02
CA GLY A 12 -10.85 -0.47 0.39
C GLY A 12 -11.02 0.44 -0.82
N ARG A 13 -11.21 1.74 -0.54
CA ARG A 13 -11.21 2.79 -1.56
C ARG A 13 -10.29 3.93 -1.15
N LEU A 14 -9.39 4.29 -2.06
CA LEU A 14 -8.43 5.38 -1.89
C LEU A 14 -8.50 6.31 -3.10
N TYR A 15 -8.20 7.59 -2.90
CA TYR A 15 -7.91 8.46 -4.04
C TYR A 15 -6.56 8.05 -4.62
N VAL A 16 -6.50 7.89 -5.93
CA VAL A 16 -5.26 7.58 -6.65
C VAL A 16 -4.90 8.80 -7.48
N GLU A 17 -3.75 9.39 -7.22
CA GLU A 17 -3.26 10.62 -7.85
C GLU A 17 -1.84 10.44 -8.41
N PRO A 18 -1.45 11.21 -9.45
CA PRO A 18 -0.10 11.14 -9.97
C PRO A 18 0.89 11.79 -9.01
N THR A 19 2.13 11.32 -9.02
CA THR A 19 3.27 11.98 -8.37
C THR A 19 4.50 11.94 -9.27
N ASP A 20 5.36 12.95 -9.12
CA ASP A 20 6.70 12.98 -9.74
C ASP A 20 7.72 12.10 -9.01
N GLY A 21 7.33 11.47 -7.90
CA GLY A 21 8.16 10.53 -7.14
C GLY A 21 8.46 9.24 -7.91
N ASP A 22 9.40 8.45 -7.37
CA ASP A 22 9.84 7.16 -7.93
C ASP A 22 9.12 5.95 -7.33
N ARG A 23 8.32 6.15 -6.28
CA ARG A 23 7.64 5.10 -5.51
C ARG A 23 6.18 5.42 -5.29
N VAL A 24 5.40 4.36 -5.09
CA VAL A 24 4.01 4.48 -4.65
C VAL A 24 4.00 4.77 -3.15
N VAL A 25 3.34 5.84 -2.76
CA VAL A 25 3.30 6.29 -1.37
C VAL A 25 1.88 6.61 -0.92
N MET A 26 1.64 6.48 0.38
CA MET A 26 0.44 6.96 1.07
C MET A 26 0.81 7.76 2.31
N CYS A 27 -0.18 8.38 2.95
CA CYS A 27 0.02 9.06 4.22
C CYS A 27 0.74 8.14 5.23
N ARG A 28 1.82 8.64 5.83
CA ARG A 28 2.64 7.89 6.78
C ARG A 28 1.84 7.32 7.95
N ASP A 29 0.96 8.12 8.55
CA ASP A 29 0.19 7.69 9.72
C ASP A 29 -0.81 6.58 9.36
N ASP A 30 -1.46 6.70 8.18
CA ASP A 30 -2.32 5.65 7.64
C ASP A 30 -1.52 4.37 7.35
N HIS A 31 -0.32 4.51 6.77
CA HIS A 31 0.57 3.39 6.47
C HIS A 31 0.98 2.64 7.74
N GLU A 32 1.51 3.34 8.74
CA GLU A 32 1.96 2.76 10.00
C GLU A 32 0.79 2.07 10.73
N THR A 33 -0.39 2.72 10.79
CA THR A 33 -1.61 2.16 11.39
C THR A 33 -2.07 0.88 10.70
N VAL A 34 -1.98 0.81 9.37
CA VAL A 34 -2.37 -0.38 8.60
C VAL A 34 -1.30 -1.47 8.74
N ASN A 35 -0.03 -1.10 8.77
CA ASN A 35 1.07 -2.03 8.95
C ASN A 35 0.97 -2.73 10.32
N GLU A 36 0.73 -1.97 11.38
CA GLU A 36 0.52 -2.50 12.74
C GLU A 36 -0.63 -3.51 12.77
N GLN A 37 -1.72 -3.25 12.07
CA GLN A 37 -2.87 -4.18 12.04
C GLN A 37 -2.63 -5.45 11.23
N LEU A 38 -1.68 -5.44 10.29
CA LEU A 38 -1.49 -6.54 9.34
C LEU A 38 -0.26 -7.38 9.60
N TYR A 39 0.83 -6.77 10.04
CA TYR A 39 2.15 -7.38 10.12
C TYR A 39 2.74 -7.35 11.52
N ALA A 40 2.18 -6.57 12.45
CA ALA A 40 2.64 -6.60 13.84
C ALA A 40 1.96 -7.74 14.61
N ASP A 41 2.75 -8.48 15.37
CA ASP A 41 2.26 -9.52 16.28
C ASP A 41 1.85 -8.93 17.66
N GLY A 42 2.23 -7.67 17.92
CA GLY A 42 1.93 -6.95 19.15
C GLY A 42 2.96 -7.19 20.26
N GLU A 43 4.15 -7.70 19.91
CA GLU A 43 5.21 -8.08 20.85
C GLU A 43 6.53 -7.38 20.50
N GLY A 44 6.93 -6.40 21.32
CA GLY A 44 8.24 -5.75 21.21
C GLY A 44 8.26 -4.52 20.30
N VAL A 45 9.37 -4.32 19.57
CA VAL A 45 9.55 -3.20 18.63
C VAL A 45 9.11 -3.64 17.25
N GLU A 46 7.96 -3.13 16.80
CA GLU A 46 7.34 -3.50 15.53
C GLU A 46 7.90 -2.69 14.36
N ARG A 47 8.14 -3.35 13.23
CA ARG A 47 8.61 -2.69 11.99
C ARG A 47 7.42 -2.22 11.16
N LEU A 48 6.97 -1.01 11.44
CA LEU A 48 5.84 -0.37 10.74
C LEU A 48 6.23 0.23 9.38
N ASP A 49 7.51 0.12 8.99
CA ASP A 49 8.08 0.64 7.75
C ASP A 49 8.09 -0.37 6.59
N TYR A 50 7.63 -1.62 6.82
CA TYR A 50 7.50 -2.59 5.74
C TYR A 50 6.52 -2.09 4.68
N PRO A 51 6.83 -2.25 3.38
CA PRO A 51 5.91 -1.86 2.34
C PRO A 51 4.62 -2.68 2.43
N LEU A 52 3.48 -2.00 2.45
CA LEU A 52 2.20 -2.62 2.18
C LEU A 52 2.15 -3.04 0.72
N VAL A 53 1.42 -4.10 0.38
CA VAL A 53 1.18 -4.47 -1.02
C VAL A 53 -0.28 -4.24 -1.35
N MET A 54 -0.55 -3.32 -2.28
CA MET A 54 -1.91 -3.03 -2.75
C MET A 54 -2.05 -3.37 -4.22
N LYS A 55 -3.12 -4.07 -4.58
CA LYS A 55 -3.52 -4.22 -5.97
C LYS A 55 -4.42 -3.04 -6.36
N VAL A 56 -3.99 -2.31 -7.37
CA VAL A 56 -4.72 -1.17 -7.96
C VAL A 56 -4.87 -1.45 -9.45
N GLY A 57 -6.11 -1.48 -9.93
CA GLY A 57 -6.39 -1.95 -11.29
C GLY A 57 -5.83 -3.36 -11.53
N THR A 58 -4.86 -3.48 -12.43
CA THR A 58 -4.22 -4.76 -12.78
C THR A 58 -2.90 -5.03 -12.05
N ALA A 59 -2.33 -4.06 -11.35
CA ALA A 59 -0.97 -4.15 -10.80
C ALA A 59 -0.96 -4.28 -9.28
N HIS A 60 -0.04 -5.11 -8.76
CA HIS A 60 0.33 -5.15 -7.34
C HIS A 60 1.50 -4.21 -7.10
N LEU A 61 1.31 -3.26 -6.20
CA LEU A 61 2.22 -2.15 -5.96
C LEU A 61 2.73 -2.20 -4.51
N PRO A 62 4.05 -2.15 -4.28
CA PRO A 62 4.58 -1.87 -2.96
C PRO A 62 4.31 -0.40 -2.62
N VAL A 63 3.67 -0.17 -1.49
CA VAL A 63 3.24 1.14 -1.00
C VAL A 63 4.00 1.47 0.27
N HIS A 64 4.64 2.64 0.30
CA HIS A 64 5.38 3.13 1.45
C HIS A 64 4.66 4.30 2.14
N GLY A 65 4.93 4.50 3.43
CA GLY A 65 4.52 5.71 4.13
C GLY A 65 5.39 6.90 3.73
N ALA A 66 4.77 8.04 3.45
CA ALA A 66 5.46 9.30 3.20
C ALA A 66 4.73 10.48 3.87
N GLU A 67 5.51 11.50 4.24
CA GLU A 67 4.97 12.76 4.73
C GLU A 67 4.43 13.60 3.56
N GLY A 68 3.42 14.43 3.83
CA GLY A 68 2.85 15.35 2.83
C GLY A 68 1.87 14.70 1.85
N VAL A 69 1.63 13.40 1.93
CA VAL A 69 0.55 12.73 1.19
C VAL A 69 -0.75 12.85 2.00
N PRO A 70 -1.86 13.32 1.40
CA PRO A 70 -3.14 13.38 2.11
C PRO A 70 -3.59 12.02 2.63
N GLU A 71 -4.34 12.02 3.74
CA GLU A 71 -5.00 10.82 4.25
C GLU A 71 -5.87 10.18 3.16
N ARG A 72 -5.93 8.85 3.17
CA ARG A 72 -6.71 8.06 2.21
C ARG A 72 -6.35 8.29 0.73
N THR A 73 -5.13 8.72 0.45
CA THR A 73 -4.60 8.93 -0.90
C THR A 73 -3.39 8.03 -1.17
N LEU A 74 -3.34 7.50 -2.39
CA LEU A 74 -2.18 6.87 -2.99
C LEU A 74 -1.62 7.81 -4.05
N ALA A 75 -0.42 8.31 -3.81
CA ALA A 75 0.35 9.00 -4.81
C ALA A 75 1.16 7.96 -5.60
N VAL A 76 0.94 7.89 -6.91
CA VAL A 76 1.45 6.83 -7.78
C VAL A 76 2.24 7.46 -8.93
N PRO A 77 3.47 7.00 -9.23
CA PRO A 77 4.22 7.50 -10.38
C PRO A 77 3.45 7.30 -11.69
N GLU A 78 3.53 8.27 -12.61
CA GLU A 78 2.75 8.24 -13.86
C GLU A 78 2.95 6.94 -14.67
N ALA A 79 4.20 6.49 -14.80
CA ALA A 79 4.51 5.24 -15.49
C ALA A 79 3.85 4.00 -14.83
N THR A 80 3.66 4.04 -13.50
CA THR A 80 2.99 2.98 -12.76
C THR A 80 1.47 3.05 -12.92
N LEU A 81 0.89 4.24 -13.02
CA LEU A 81 -0.55 4.42 -13.31
C LEU A 81 -0.93 3.81 -14.66
N ASP A 82 -0.13 4.09 -15.69
CA ASP A 82 -0.31 3.52 -17.03
C ASP A 82 -0.22 2.00 -17.01
N ALA A 83 0.80 1.45 -16.34
CA ALA A 83 0.98 0.00 -16.19
C ALA A 83 -0.17 -0.67 -15.41
N ALA A 84 -0.75 0.03 -14.44
CA ALA A 84 -1.91 -0.41 -13.66
C ALA A 84 -3.25 -0.24 -14.41
N GLY A 85 -3.24 0.41 -15.58
CA GLY A 85 -4.43 0.69 -16.38
C GLY A 85 -5.33 1.78 -15.79
N ILE A 86 -4.80 2.64 -14.93
CA ILE A 86 -5.53 3.75 -14.33
C ILE A 86 -5.50 4.94 -15.27
N ARG A 87 -6.67 5.45 -15.64
CA ARG A 87 -6.82 6.54 -16.60
C ARG A 87 -7.48 7.75 -15.93
N ASN A 88 -7.08 8.94 -16.32
CA ASN A 88 -7.59 10.23 -15.83
C ASN A 88 -7.53 10.38 -14.29
N PRO A 89 -6.37 10.20 -13.64
CA PRO A 89 -6.20 10.54 -12.23
C PRO A 89 -6.26 12.08 -12.04
N PRO A 90 -6.63 12.60 -10.85
CA PRO A 90 -6.96 11.86 -9.63
C PRO A 90 -8.34 11.18 -9.70
N THR A 91 -8.43 9.95 -9.19
CA THR A 91 -9.67 9.16 -9.22
C THR A 91 -9.84 8.30 -7.97
N LEU A 92 -11.08 8.19 -7.48
CA LEU A 92 -11.40 7.28 -6.39
C LEU A 92 -11.41 5.84 -6.92
N SER A 93 -10.47 5.03 -6.45
CA SER A 93 -10.28 3.66 -6.94
C SER A 93 -10.50 2.63 -5.83
N GLU A 94 -11.06 1.48 -6.21
CA GLU A 94 -11.01 0.29 -5.38
C GLU A 94 -9.57 -0.24 -5.32
N VAL A 95 -9.17 -0.65 -4.13
CA VAL A 95 -7.84 -1.18 -3.86
C VAL A 95 -7.97 -2.48 -3.07
N LEU A 96 -7.21 -3.51 -3.46
CA LEU A 96 -7.12 -4.74 -2.68
C LEU A 96 -5.80 -4.75 -1.90
N LEU A 97 -5.90 -4.60 -0.59
CA LEU A 97 -4.76 -4.67 0.32
C LEU A 97 -4.43 -6.13 0.62
N ALA A 98 -3.22 -6.56 0.24
CA ALA A 98 -2.74 -7.90 0.42
C ALA A 98 -2.39 -8.17 1.89
N LYS A 99 -2.84 -9.32 2.40
CA LYS A 99 -2.38 -9.84 3.69
C LYS A 99 -0.96 -10.38 3.58
N GLU A 100 -0.29 -10.56 4.70
CA GLU A 100 1.13 -10.93 4.79
C GLU A 100 1.55 -12.09 3.85
N GLU A 101 0.79 -13.19 3.85
CA GLU A 101 1.08 -14.37 3.02
C GLU A 101 1.06 -14.06 1.51
N VAL A 102 0.26 -13.09 1.09
CA VAL A 102 0.20 -12.63 -0.30
C VAL A 102 1.27 -11.56 -0.54
N ALA A 103 1.43 -10.62 0.39
CA ALA A 103 2.39 -9.52 0.30
C ALA A 103 3.83 -10.02 0.17
N SER A 104 4.21 -11.06 0.94
CA SER A 104 5.54 -11.70 0.89
C SER A 104 5.95 -12.23 -0.48
N ARG A 105 5.01 -12.41 -1.42
CA ARG A 105 5.27 -12.85 -2.79
C ARG A 105 5.77 -11.73 -3.70
N PHE A 106 5.55 -10.48 -3.30
CA PHE A 106 5.88 -9.27 -4.06
C PHE A 106 7.01 -8.48 -3.42
N VAL A 107 7.11 -8.52 -2.09
CA VAL A 107 8.15 -7.84 -1.31
C VAL A 107 8.82 -8.82 -0.38
N GLY A 108 10.15 -8.75 -0.27
CA GLY A 108 10.87 -9.47 0.76
C GLY A 108 10.73 -8.71 2.08
N PHE A 109 10.15 -9.33 3.10
CA PHE A 109 10.28 -8.87 4.48
C PHE A 109 11.73 -9.13 4.89
N GLY A 110 12.57 -8.10 4.81
CA GLY A 110 13.99 -8.24 5.10
C GLY A 110 14.20 -8.71 6.54
N ALA A 111 14.76 -9.90 6.72
CA ALA A 111 15.39 -10.28 7.97
C ALA A 111 16.39 -9.17 8.34
N ALA A 112 16.26 -8.64 9.56
CA ALA A 112 17.17 -7.62 10.07
C ALA A 112 18.62 -8.04 9.80
N SER A 113 19.29 -7.31 8.91
CA SER A 113 20.74 -7.35 8.83
C SER A 113 21.22 -6.59 10.04
N GLY A 114 21.87 -7.29 10.98
CA GLY A 114 22.48 -6.69 12.18
C GLY A 114 23.68 -5.81 11.87
#